data_AF-A0A5J4PKT0-F1
#
_entry.id   AF-A0A5J4PKT0-F1
#
_cell.length_a   1.000
_cell.length_b   1.000
_cell.length_c   1.000
_cell.angle_alpha   90.00
_cell.angle_beta   90.00
_cell.angle_gamma   90.00
#
_symmetry.space_group_name_H-M   'P 1'
#
loop_
_entity.id
_entity.type
_entity.pdbx_description
1 polymer ?
#
loop_
_entity_poly.entity_id
_entity_poly.type
_entity_poly.pdbx_seq_one_letter_code
_entity_poly.pdbx_strand_id
1 'polypeptide(L)'
;MNIDFPPPSNGIYNNAGSSRQLVNYMEHEDMERIANGDFAEGFFNLAEDGIYKSDVIQKIDTNIGQLMKTDAKFYTIHVSPSVTELAQMGKTEKEQSDSMKRYIREVFIPAYAQNFNKGLDANDILFYEKIHFNRERSDKASFMHCHLIVSRKDQSNKKKLSPQTNHRNTKQEAIRGGFDRKNLFQQVESGFDKLFRYQRDLQETFVYCNTMKNGSIDEKLKMQEQ
;
A
#
# COMPACT_ATOMS: atom_id res chain seq x y z
N MET A 1 -9.22 7.28 2.77
CA MET A 1 -8.19 6.22 2.86
C MET A 1 -6.83 6.89 2.87
N ASN A 2 -6.00 6.72 3.91
CA ASN A 2 -4.65 7.28 3.91
C ASN A 2 -3.65 6.26 3.36
N ILE A 3 -2.90 6.64 2.33
CA ILE A 3 -1.89 5.79 1.69
C ILE A 3 -0.57 6.55 1.61
N ASP A 4 0.49 5.88 2.04
CA ASP A 4 1.82 6.43 2.18
C ASP A 4 2.84 5.51 1.50
N PHE A 5 3.85 6.12 0.86
CA PHE A 5 5.04 5.44 0.35
C PHE A 5 6.26 5.95 1.14
N PRO A 6 6.65 5.27 2.23
CA PRO A 6 7.77 5.69 3.04
C PRO A 6 9.03 5.90 2.20
N PRO A 7 9.76 7.00 2.39
CA PRO A 7 11.02 7.19 1.71
C PRO A 7 12.03 6.13 2.18
N PRO A 8 12.94 5.67 1.30
CA PRO A 8 14.01 4.78 1.71
C PRO A 8 14.88 5.46 2.76
N SER A 9 15.34 4.69 3.74
CA SER A 9 16.20 5.17 4.84
C SER A 9 17.35 4.20 5.09
N ASN A 10 18.29 4.57 5.96
CA ASN A 10 19.35 3.65 6.41
C ASN A 10 18.86 2.66 7.50
N GLY A 11 17.61 2.77 7.94
CA GLY A 11 17.00 1.94 8.98
C GLY A 11 16.03 0.89 8.42
N ILE A 12 14.89 0.73 9.08
CA ILE A 12 13.86 -0.29 8.76
C ILE A 12 13.44 -0.26 7.28
N TYR A 13 13.35 0.92 6.68
CA TYR A 13 12.96 1.11 5.28
C TYR A 13 14.14 1.11 4.30
N ASN A 14 15.30 0.54 4.67
CA ASN A 14 16.39 0.35 3.73
C ASN A 14 16.00 -0.68 2.68
N ASN A 15 15.91 -0.24 1.44
CA ASN A 15 15.47 -1.07 0.33
C ASN A 15 16.57 -1.41 -0.67
N ALA A 16 17.82 -1.02 -0.45
CA ALA A 16 18.92 -1.40 -1.35
C ALA A 16 19.45 -2.82 -1.07
N GLY A 17 19.24 -3.30 0.16
CA GLY A 17 19.66 -4.63 0.64
C GLY A 17 18.51 -5.62 0.78
N SER A 18 18.69 -6.57 1.71
CA SER A 18 17.70 -7.59 2.06
C SER A 18 16.46 -6.98 2.70
N SER A 19 15.29 -7.53 2.36
CA SER A 19 13.99 -7.20 2.97
C SER A 19 13.84 -7.68 4.41
N ARG A 20 14.76 -8.52 4.91
CA ARG A 20 14.69 -9.12 6.25
C ARG A 20 14.44 -8.13 7.37
N GLN A 21 15.08 -6.95 7.33
CA GLN A 21 14.89 -5.95 8.38
C GLN A 21 13.45 -5.42 8.40
N LEU A 22 12.89 -5.10 7.22
CA LEU A 22 11.51 -4.65 7.09
C LEU A 22 10.52 -5.77 7.46
N VAL A 23 10.71 -6.98 6.94
CA VAL A 23 9.81 -8.11 7.20
C VAL A 23 9.79 -8.49 8.69
N ASN A 24 10.95 -8.48 9.35
CA ASN A 24 11.00 -8.68 10.81
C ASN A 24 10.28 -7.57 11.57
N TYR A 25 10.44 -6.31 11.13
CA TYR A 25 9.68 -5.21 11.69
C TYR A 25 8.19 -5.42 11.47
N MET A 26 7.73 -5.87 10.29
CA MET A 26 6.31 -6.11 10.04
C MET A 26 5.69 -7.18 10.95
N GLU A 27 6.46 -8.08 11.56
CA GLU A 27 5.91 -9.08 12.51
C GLU A 27 5.93 -8.64 13.99
N HIS A 28 6.42 -7.43 14.32
CA HIS A 28 6.61 -7.06 15.74
C HIS A 28 5.33 -7.17 16.58
N GLU A 29 4.17 -6.76 16.03
CA GLU A 29 2.88 -6.81 16.73
C GLU A 29 2.39 -8.25 16.96
N ASP A 30 2.64 -9.17 16.03
CA ASP A 30 2.16 -10.55 16.13
C ASP A 30 2.64 -11.23 17.41
N MET A 31 3.91 -11.02 17.78
CA MET A 31 4.49 -11.65 18.96
C MET A 31 3.74 -11.23 20.23
N GLU A 32 3.38 -9.96 20.34
CA GLU A 32 2.63 -9.42 21.47
C GLU A 32 1.19 -9.94 21.48
N ARG A 33 0.51 -9.94 20.33
CA ARG A 33 -0.86 -10.45 20.20
C ARG A 33 -0.95 -11.94 20.52
N ILE A 34 -0.04 -12.76 19.98
CA ILE A 34 0.02 -14.19 20.27
C ILE A 34 0.28 -14.43 21.77
N ALA A 35 1.18 -13.66 22.39
CA ALA A 35 1.45 -13.77 23.82
C ALA A 35 0.22 -13.45 24.69
N ASN A 36 -0.63 -12.53 24.23
CA ASN A 36 -1.90 -12.17 24.88
C ASN A 36 -3.07 -13.10 24.52
N GLY A 37 -2.88 -14.05 23.60
CA GLY A 37 -3.94 -14.93 23.09
C GLY A 37 -4.88 -14.27 22.08
N ASP A 38 -4.49 -13.12 21.54
CA ASP A 38 -5.23 -12.36 20.55
C ASP A 38 -5.00 -12.91 19.12
N PHE A 39 -5.95 -12.63 18.23
CA PHE A 39 -5.83 -12.97 16.81
C PHE A 39 -4.71 -12.17 16.14
N ALA A 40 -3.74 -12.84 15.52
CA ALA A 40 -2.73 -12.26 14.65
C ALA A 40 -2.91 -12.75 13.21
N GLU A 41 -2.78 -11.85 12.24
CA GLU A 41 -2.91 -12.19 10.82
C GLU A 41 -1.54 -12.51 10.24
N GLY A 42 -1.39 -13.65 9.55
CA GLY A 42 -0.16 -13.98 8.83
C GLY A 42 0.12 -13.04 7.65
N PHE A 43 1.28 -13.18 7.00
CA PHE A 43 1.45 -12.49 5.73
C PHE A 43 0.48 -13.04 4.68
N PHE A 44 0.08 -12.21 3.73
CA PHE A 44 -0.74 -12.65 2.59
C PHE A 44 -0.27 -11.97 1.30
N ASN A 45 -0.68 -12.53 0.17
CA ASN A 45 -0.46 -11.95 -1.17
C ASN A 45 -1.79 -11.98 -1.97
N LEU A 46 -1.73 -11.90 -3.29
CA LEU A 46 -2.91 -11.92 -4.15
C LEU A 46 -3.80 -13.16 -3.96
N ALA A 47 -3.21 -14.34 -3.71
CA ALA A 47 -3.90 -15.63 -3.74
C ALA A 47 -3.83 -16.42 -2.43
N GLU A 48 -2.81 -16.19 -1.62
CA GLU A 48 -2.49 -17.00 -0.44
C GLU A 48 -2.52 -16.16 0.83
N ASP A 49 -3.01 -16.76 1.91
CA ASP A 49 -2.97 -16.26 3.29
C ASP A 49 -1.97 -17.09 4.11
N GLY A 50 -1.52 -16.60 5.26
CA GLY A 50 -0.72 -17.38 6.21
C GLY A 50 0.71 -17.67 5.77
N ILE A 51 1.30 -16.81 4.94
CA ILE A 51 2.63 -16.97 4.38
C ILE A 51 3.68 -16.72 5.46
N TYR A 52 4.70 -17.59 5.53
CA TYR A 52 5.79 -17.43 6.48
C TYR A 52 6.75 -16.32 6.06
N LYS A 53 7.30 -15.59 7.05
CA LYS A 53 8.29 -14.54 6.81
C LYS A 53 9.50 -14.97 6.00
N SER A 54 9.96 -16.21 6.18
CA SER A 54 11.12 -16.75 5.47
C SER A 54 10.87 -16.76 3.97
N ASP A 55 9.64 -17.07 3.58
CA ASP A 55 9.23 -17.17 2.18
C ASP A 55 9.09 -15.78 1.58
N VAL A 56 8.53 -14.82 2.34
CA VAL A 56 8.48 -13.40 1.96
C VAL A 56 9.89 -12.88 1.68
N ILE A 57 10.82 -13.07 2.63
CA ILE A 57 12.21 -12.61 2.51
C ILE A 57 12.87 -13.26 1.29
N GLN A 58 12.76 -14.58 1.15
CA GLN A 58 13.37 -15.31 0.04
C GLN A 58 12.84 -14.82 -1.31
N LYS A 59 11.52 -14.69 -1.46
CA LYS A 59 10.89 -14.32 -2.73
C LYS A 59 11.19 -12.88 -3.12
N ILE A 60 11.19 -11.94 -2.18
CA ILE A 60 11.56 -10.54 -2.45
C ILE A 60 13.06 -10.42 -2.75
N ASP A 61 13.92 -11.02 -1.94
CA ASP A 61 15.38 -10.84 -2.06
C ASP A 61 15.97 -11.51 -3.30
N THR A 62 15.29 -12.53 -3.85
CA THR A 62 15.71 -13.20 -5.09
C THR A 62 15.13 -12.55 -6.35
N ASN A 63 14.07 -11.72 -6.23
CA ASN A 63 13.44 -11.03 -7.36
C ASN A 63 14.15 -9.71 -7.73
N ILE A 64 15.48 -9.77 -7.95
CA ILE A 64 16.35 -8.59 -8.12
C ILE A 64 17.05 -8.52 -9.48
N GLY A 65 16.47 -9.14 -10.50
CA GLY A 65 17.06 -9.30 -11.83
C GLY A 65 17.52 -7.98 -12.43
N GLN A 66 18.83 -7.90 -12.74
CA GLN A 66 19.50 -6.72 -13.30
C GLN A 66 19.42 -5.45 -12.42
N LEU A 67 19.19 -5.61 -11.12
CA LEU A 67 19.33 -4.52 -10.15
C LEU A 67 20.75 -4.49 -9.60
N MET A 68 21.34 -3.30 -9.54
CA MET A 68 22.67 -3.08 -8.98
C MET A 68 22.64 -3.09 -7.44
N LYS A 69 23.81 -3.09 -6.79
CA LYS A 69 23.88 -3.08 -5.31
C LYS A 69 23.14 -1.90 -4.67
N THR A 70 23.24 -0.72 -5.27
CA THR A 70 22.62 0.53 -4.77
C THR A 70 21.18 0.74 -5.22
N ASP A 71 20.68 -0.09 -6.15
CA ASP A 71 19.30 0.00 -6.61
C ASP A 71 18.34 -0.39 -5.48
N ALA A 72 17.23 0.34 -5.31
CA ALA A 72 16.10 -0.17 -4.54
C ALA A 72 15.69 -1.57 -5.05
N LYS A 73 15.38 -2.51 -4.16
CA LYS A 73 14.96 -3.89 -4.44
C LYS A 73 13.46 -4.07 -4.22
N PHE A 74 12.90 -3.32 -3.28
CA PHE A 74 11.48 -3.29 -2.97
C PHE A 74 11.06 -1.88 -2.57
N TYR A 75 9.77 -1.69 -2.41
CA TYR A 75 9.15 -0.49 -1.87
C TYR A 75 8.16 -0.87 -0.79
N THR A 76 8.07 -0.02 0.23
CA THR A 76 7.07 -0.15 1.28
C THR A 76 5.89 0.75 0.95
N ILE A 77 4.69 0.28 1.27
CA ILE A 77 3.46 1.07 1.19
C ILE A 77 2.69 0.87 2.49
N HIS A 78 2.16 1.94 3.05
CA HIS A 78 1.22 1.86 4.16
C HIS A 78 -0.18 2.16 3.63
N VAL A 79 -1.14 1.31 3.97
CA VAL A 79 -2.56 1.53 3.71
C VAL A 79 -3.25 1.65 5.07
N SER A 80 -3.95 2.75 5.29
CA SER A 80 -4.48 3.12 6.60
C SER A 80 -5.86 3.74 6.44
N PRO A 81 -6.93 2.94 6.60
CA PRO A 81 -8.29 3.46 6.55
C PRO A 81 -8.56 4.38 7.74
N SER A 82 -9.49 5.31 7.58
CA SER A 82 -10.03 6.10 8.69
C SER A 82 -10.90 5.22 9.59
N VAL A 83 -11.27 5.75 10.77
CA VAL A 83 -12.23 5.08 11.66
C VAL A 83 -13.57 4.81 10.97
N THR A 84 -14.05 5.75 10.14
CA THR A 84 -15.29 5.59 9.36
C THR A 84 -15.17 4.51 8.29
N GLU A 85 -14.02 4.42 7.62
CA GLU A 85 -13.75 3.37 6.64
C GLU A 85 -13.61 1.99 7.29
N LEU A 86 -12.95 1.90 8.45
CA LEU A 86 -12.86 0.65 9.21
C LEU A 86 -14.24 0.17 9.67
N ALA A 87 -15.10 1.10 10.15
CA ALA A 87 -16.48 0.76 10.51
C ALA A 87 -17.27 0.22 9.31
N GLN A 88 -16.97 0.69 8.09
CA GLN A 88 -17.57 0.18 6.87
C GLN A 88 -17.01 -1.20 6.45
N MET A 89 -15.74 -1.48 6.78
CA MET A 89 -15.08 -2.76 6.50
C MET A 89 -15.57 -3.89 7.41
N GLY A 90 -16.12 -3.60 8.59
CA GLY A 90 -16.63 -4.62 9.49
C GLY A 90 -16.84 -4.12 10.92
N LYS A 91 -17.60 -4.89 11.70
CA LYS A 91 -17.86 -4.59 13.12
C LYS A 91 -16.82 -5.21 14.03
N THR A 92 -16.22 -6.31 13.62
CA THR A 92 -15.17 -7.02 14.38
C THR A 92 -13.81 -6.86 13.71
N GLU A 93 -12.72 -7.02 14.47
CA GLU A 93 -11.36 -7.01 13.92
C GLU A 93 -11.18 -8.05 12.81
N LYS A 94 -11.80 -9.23 12.96
CA LYS A 94 -11.70 -10.29 11.95
C LYS A 94 -12.39 -9.90 10.65
N GLU A 95 -13.61 -9.37 10.72
CA GLU A 95 -14.34 -8.87 9.55
C GLU A 95 -13.57 -7.73 8.86
N GLN A 96 -13.01 -6.80 9.64
CA GLN A 96 -12.19 -5.71 9.11
C GLN A 96 -10.93 -6.24 8.42
N SER A 97 -10.25 -7.24 8.99
CA SER A 97 -9.07 -7.87 8.40
C SER A 97 -9.40 -8.55 7.07
N ASP A 98 -10.49 -9.33 7.02
CA ASP A 98 -10.92 -10.01 5.81
C ASP A 98 -11.34 -9.02 4.72
N SER A 99 -12.03 -7.93 5.10
CA SER A 99 -12.36 -6.82 4.20
C SER A 99 -11.13 -6.05 3.73
N MET A 100 -10.11 -5.86 4.57
CA MET A 100 -8.84 -5.25 4.17
C MET A 100 -8.13 -6.12 3.13
N LYS A 101 -7.99 -7.43 3.37
CA LYS A 101 -7.42 -8.37 2.39
C LYS A 101 -8.17 -8.31 1.06
N ARG A 102 -9.50 -8.25 1.12
CA ARG A 102 -10.36 -8.11 -0.06
C ARG A 102 -10.11 -6.80 -0.80
N TYR A 103 -10.07 -5.66 -0.10
CA TYR A 103 -9.78 -4.35 -0.67
C TYR A 103 -8.44 -4.33 -1.39
N ILE A 104 -7.43 -4.91 -0.76
CA ILE A 104 -6.09 -5.00 -1.32
C ILE A 104 -6.09 -5.79 -2.63
N ARG A 105 -6.69 -6.98 -2.62
CA ARG A 105 -6.74 -7.90 -3.76
C ARG A 105 -7.59 -7.39 -4.92
N GLU A 106 -8.77 -6.84 -4.62
CA GLU A 106 -9.75 -6.44 -5.64
C GLU A 106 -9.58 -5.00 -6.12
N VAL A 107 -8.97 -4.12 -5.32
CA VAL A 107 -8.89 -2.69 -5.63
C VAL A 107 -7.45 -2.19 -5.67
N PHE A 108 -6.71 -2.31 -4.57
CA PHE A 108 -5.42 -1.63 -4.44
C PHE A 108 -4.38 -2.15 -5.43
N ILE A 109 -4.13 -3.47 -5.45
CA ILE A 109 -3.09 -4.07 -6.30
C ILE A 109 -3.44 -3.98 -7.79
N PRO A 110 -4.68 -4.22 -8.24
CA PRO A 110 -5.07 -3.95 -9.63
C PRO A 110 -4.82 -2.50 -10.06
N ALA A 111 -5.22 -1.51 -9.24
CA ALA A 111 -4.97 -0.10 -9.54
C ALA A 111 -3.47 0.22 -9.55
N TYR A 112 -2.71 -0.35 -8.61
CA TYR A 112 -1.25 -0.22 -8.53
C TYR A 112 -0.56 -0.73 -9.80
N ALA A 113 -0.96 -1.91 -10.29
CA ALA A 113 -0.41 -2.51 -11.50
C ALA A 113 -0.69 -1.66 -12.74
N GLN A 114 -1.95 -1.27 -12.94
CA GLN A 114 -2.39 -0.50 -14.10
C GLN A 114 -1.73 0.89 -14.14
N ASN A 115 -1.46 1.49 -12.98
CA ASN A 115 -0.88 2.83 -12.88
C ASN A 115 0.54 2.95 -13.47
N PHE A 116 1.26 1.84 -13.71
CA PHE A 116 2.54 1.87 -14.39
C PHE A 116 2.45 2.05 -15.91
N ASN A 117 1.27 1.86 -16.51
CA ASN A 117 1.05 1.90 -17.96
C ASN A 117 1.95 0.94 -18.77
N LYS A 118 2.26 -0.23 -18.21
CA LYS A 118 3.16 -1.25 -18.80
C LYS A 118 2.46 -2.55 -19.23
N GLY A 119 1.13 -2.49 -19.40
CA GLY A 119 0.28 -3.66 -19.64
C GLY A 119 0.46 -4.70 -18.54
N LEU A 120 0.39 -4.24 -17.29
CA LEU A 120 0.50 -5.08 -16.10
C LEU A 120 -0.87 -5.28 -15.49
N ASP A 121 -1.10 -6.46 -14.92
CA ASP A 121 -2.23 -6.73 -14.05
C ASP A 121 -1.77 -7.10 -12.63
N ALA A 122 -2.72 -7.40 -11.75
CA ALA A 122 -2.44 -7.71 -10.35
C ALA A 122 -1.51 -8.92 -10.17
N ASN A 123 -1.57 -9.91 -11.06
CA ASN A 123 -0.72 -11.11 -11.02
C ASN A 123 0.72 -10.83 -11.45
N ASP A 124 1.00 -9.67 -12.04
CA ASP A 124 2.38 -9.29 -12.34
C ASP A 124 3.08 -8.65 -11.12
N ILE A 125 2.34 -8.29 -10.08
CA ILE A 125 2.89 -7.59 -8.91
C ILE A 125 3.31 -8.63 -7.88
N LEU A 126 4.62 -8.73 -7.63
CA LEU A 126 5.12 -9.50 -6.50
C LEU A 126 5.06 -8.63 -5.24
N PHE A 127 4.10 -8.93 -4.36
CA PHE A 127 3.93 -8.24 -3.08
C PHE A 127 3.57 -9.22 -1.98
N TYR A 128 3.82 -8.78 -0.75
CA TYR A 128 3.32 -9.40 0.47
C TYR A 128 2.85 -8.33 1.44
N GLU A 129 1.87 -8.67 2.26
CA GLU A 129 1.21 -7.73 3.15
C GLU A 129 1.09 -8.25 4.56
N LYS A 130 0.98 -7.32 5.50
CA LYS A 130 0.81 -7.60 6.91
C LYS A 130 -0.14 -6.60 7.55
N ILE A 131 -1.22 -7.10 8.15
CA ILE A 131 -2.19 -6.28 8.86
C ILE A 131 -1.75 -6.14 10.31
N HIS A 132 -1.71 -4.89 10.75
CA HIS A 132 -1.52 -4.46 12.12
C HIS A 132 -2.84 -3.94 12.67
N PHE A 133 -3.15 -4.21 13.93
CA PHE A 133 -4.45 -3.89 14.55
C PHE A 133 -4.37 -2.68 15.49
N ASN A 134 -3.19 -2.43 16.07
CA ASN A 134 -2.96 -1.29 16.95
C ASN A 134 -2.03 -0.23 16.33
N ARG A 135 -2.29 1.03 16.68
CA ARG A 135 -1.27 2.09 16.71
C ARG A 135 -1.06 2.41 18.17
N GLU A 136 0.18 2.40 18.66
CA GLU A 136 0.57 2.59 20.08
C GLU A 136 0.16 3.96 20.71
N ARG A 137 -0.91 4.64 20.27
CA ARG A 137 -1.22 6.01 20.69
C ARG A 137 -2.58 6.27 21.37
N SER A 138 -3.51 5.33 21.49
CA SER A 138 -4.66 5.50 22.40
C SER A 138 -5.58 4.28 22.54
N ASP A 139 -6.11 4.09 23.75
CA ASP A 139 -6.94 2.95 24.20
C ASP A 139 -8.36 2.85 23.58
N LYS A 140 -8.70 3.57 22.50
CA LYS A 140 -10.12 3.81 22.16
C LYS A 140 -10.56 3.66 20.70
N ALA A 141 -9.69 3.26 19.77
CA ALA A 141 -10.14 2.91 18.42
C ALA A 141 -9.23 1.85 17.79
N SER A 142 -9.82 0.86 17.11
CA SER A 142 -9.09 0.02 16.16
C SER A 142 -8.41 0.95 15.16
N PHE A 143 -7.08 0.89 15.09
CA PHE A 143 -6.28 1.59 14.11
C PHE A 143 -5.66 0.59 13.14
N MET A 144 -6.50 -0.34 12.69
CA MET A 144 -6.08 -1.34 11.72
C MET A 144 -5.45 -0.67 10.51
N HIS A 145 -4.24 -1.09 10.17
CA HIS A 145 -3.51 -0.62 9.01
C HIS A 145 -2.70 -1.76 8.41
N CYS A 146 -2.36 -1.63 7.14
CA CYS A 146 -1.61 -2.64 6.42
C CYS A 146 -0.24 -2.09 6.00
N HIS A 147 0.78 -2.91 6.20
CA HIS A 147 2.12 -2.74 5.65
C HIS A 147 2.26 -3.63 4.42
N LEU A 148 2.67 -3.04 3.31
CA LEU A 148 2.96 -3.74 2.07
C LEU A 148 4.45 -3.70 1.81
N ILE A 149 5.00 -4.84 1.39
CA ILE A 149 6.29 -4.91 0.71
C ILE A 149 6.06 -5.32 -0.74
N VAL A 150 6.45 -4.46 -1.68
CA VAL A 150 6.29 -4.69 -3.12
C VAL A 150 7.65 -4.74 -3.78
N SER A 151 7.93 -5.81 -4.53
CA SER A 151 9.18 -5.91 -5.29
C SER A 151 9.30 -4.78 -6.31
N ARG A 152 10.53 -4.29 -6.53
CA ARG A 152 10.82 -3.38 -7.66
C ARG A 152 10.72 -4.11 -9.00
N LYS A 153 10.71 -5.43 -9.00
CA LYS A 153 10.55 -6.25 -10.21
C LYS A 153 9.16 -6.84 -10.23
N ASP A 154 8.59 -6.96 -11.42
CA ASP A 154 7.40 -7.80 -11.63
C ASP A 154 7.68 -9.25 -11.22
N GLN A 155 6.63 -10.06 -11.09
CA GLN A 155 6.73 -11.47 -10.68
C GLN A 155 7.58 -12.30 -11.67
N SER A 156 7.68 -11.88 -12.93
CA SER A 156 8.54 -12.53 -13.93
C SER A 156 10.03 -12.15 -13.84
N ASN A 157 10.38 -11.24 -12.93
CA ASN A 157 11.74 -10.70 -12.72
C ASN A 157 12.32 -9.92 -13.92
N LYS A 158 11.48 -9.34 -14.77
CA LYS A 158 11.87 -8.67 -16.03
C LYS A 158 11.64 -7.17 -16.00
N LYS A 159 10.42 -6.72 -15.70
CA LYS A 159 10.02 -5.30 -15.73
C LYS A 159 10.39 -4.61 -14.41
N LYS A 160 10.96 -3.38 -14.48
CA LYS A 160 11.22 -2.53 -13.29
C LYS A 160 9.97 -1.69 -12.97
N LEU A 161 9.48 -1.78 -11.75
CA LEU A 161 8.29 -1.13 -11.21
C LEU A 161 8.72 -0.21 -10.06
N SER A 162 8.78 1.09 -10.31
CA SER A 162 9.13 2.08 -9.28
C SER A 162 7.96 3.05 -9.08
N PRO A 163 7.33 3.08 -7.89
CA PRO A 163 6.30 4.06 -7.57
C PRO A 163 6.89 5.43 -7.17
N GLN A 164 8.21 5.60 -7.24
CA GLN A 164 8.94 6.81 -6.86
C GLN A 164 9.44 7.63 -8.06
N THR A 165 8.97 7.35 -9.28
CA THR A 165 9.44 8.07 -10.47
C THR A 165 8.91 9.50 -10.51
N ASN A 166 9.81 10.48 -10.68
CA ASN A 166 9.45 11.87 -11.04
C ASN A 166 9.05 12.03 -12.53
N HIS A 167 9.17 10.96 -13.33
CA HIS A 167 8.80 10.96 -14.74
C HIS A 167 7.27 10.83 -14.88
N ARG A 168 6.59 11.97 -14.93
CA ARG A 168 5.23 12.08 -15.47
C ARG A 168 5.33 12.02 -16.98
N ASN A 169 4.53 11.17 -17.63
CA ASN A 169 4.41 10.98 -19.09
C ASN A 169 5.02 12.13 -19.91
N THR A 170 6.31 12.04 -20.23
CA THR A 170 6.94 12.96 -21.17
C THR A 170 6.59 12.48 -22.57
N LYS A 171 6.30 13.42 -23.49
CA LYS A 171 5.99 13.11 -24.90
C LYS A 171 7.15 12.43 -25.66
N GLN A 172 8.28 12.17 -25.01
CA GLN A 172 9.38 11.40 -25.59
C GLN A 172 9.06 9.91 -25.48
N GLU A 173 8.93 9.28 -26.64
CA GLU A 173 8.49 7.90 -26.84
C GLU A 173 9.30 6.83 -26.08
N ALA A 174 10.47 7.19 -25.54
CA ALA A 174 11.36 6.29 -24.82
C ALA A 174 11.00 6.06 -23.33
N ILE A 175 10.15 6.89 -22.70
CA ILE A 175 9.79 6.78 -21.28
C ILE A 175 8.27 6.62 -21.11
N ARG A 176 7.70 5.57 -21.71
CA ARG A 176 6.26 5.22 -21.61
C ARG A 176 5.87 4.54 -20.28
N GLY A 177 6.51 4.88 -19.16
CA GLY A 177 6.30 4.17 -17.89
C GLY A 177 6.54 5.03 -16.67
N GLY A 178 5.61 5.96 -16.41
CA GLY A 178 5.53 6.71 -15.15
C GLY A 178 4.57 6.05 -14.16
N PHE A 179 4.65 6.47 -12.90
CA PHE A 179 3.71 6.12 -11.85
C PHE A 179 3.14 7.40 -11.23
N ASP A 180 1.83 7.61 -11.34
CA ASP A 180 1.17 8.79 -10.77
C ASP A 180 0.48 8.43 -9.46
N ARG A 181 1.07 8.85 -8.33
CA ARG A 181 0.51 8.57 -7.00
C ARG A 181 -0.84 9.24 -6.77
N LYS A 182 -1.07 10.44 -7.33
CA LYS A 182 -2.36 11.14 -7.18
C LYS A 182 -3.46 10.35 -7.88
N ASN A 183 -3.17 9.89 -9.09
CA ASN A 183 -4.08 9.02 -9.83
C ASN A 183 -4.34 7.70 -9.07
N LEU A 184 -3.31 7.05 -8.52
CA LEU A 184 -3.51 5.86 -7.68
C LEU A 184 -4.47 6.15 -6.54
N PHE A 185 -4.22 7.21 -5.76
CA PHE A 185 -5.01 7.53 -4.58
C PHE A 185 -6.48 7.79 -4.92
N GLN A 186 -6.77 8.50 -6.02
CA GLN A 186 -8.14 8.70 -6.50
C GLN A 186 -8.79 7.38 -6.93
N GLN A 187 -8.07 6.53 -7.66
CA GLN A 187 -8.62 5.25 -8.14
C GLN A 187 -8.95 4.30 -6.99
N VAL A 188 -8.05 4.16 -6.02
CA VAL A 188 -8.24 3.25 -4.88
C VAL A 188 -9.22 3.80 -3.85
N GLU A 189 -9.39 5.12 -3.76
CA GLU A 189 -10.48 5.76 -3.00
C GLU A 189 -11.84 5.46 -3.65
N SER A 190 -11.99 5.73 -4.95
CA SER A 190 -13.23 5.40 -5.67
C SER A 190 -13.52 3.90 -5.67
N GLY A 191 -12.48 3.07 -5.76
CA GLY A 191 -12.61 1.62 -5.69
C GLY A 191 -13.07 1.14 -4.30
N PHE A 192 -12.56 1.74 -3.22
CA PHE A 192 -13.07 1.50 -1.86
C PHE A 192 -14.56 1.83 -1.79
N ASP A 193 -14.94 3.02 -2.24
CA ASP A 193 -16.31 3.50 -2.16
C ASP A 193 -17.29 2.57 -2.90
N LYS A 194 -16.89 2.08 -4.08
CA LYS A 194 -17.68 1.10 -4.84
C LYS A 194 -17.74 -0.27 -4.16
N LEU A 195 -16.60 -0.77 -3.69
CA LEU A 195 -16.47 -2.11 -3.10
C LEU A 195 -17.34 -2.24 -1.84
N PHE A 196 -17.31 -1.21 -1.00
CA PHE A 196 -17.99 -1.21 0.29
C PHE A 196 -19.29 -0.39 0.31
N ARG A 197 -19.68 0.21 -0.82
CA ARG A 197 -20.84 1.11 -0.93
C ARG A 197 -20.75 2.29 0.05
N TYR A 198 -19.54 2.79 0.27
CA TYR A 198 -19.28 3.92 1.16
C TYR A 198 -19.68 5.21 0.46
N GLN A 199 -20.58 5.98 1.09
CA GLN A 199 -20.97 7.31 0.62
C GLN A 199 -20.02 8.33 1.23
N ARG A 200 -18.91 8.56 0.54
CA ARG A 200 -17.87 9.48 1.00
C ARG A 200 -18.33 10.93 0.88
N ASP A 201 -18.15 11.70 1.95
CA ASP A 201 -18.36 13.13 1.91
C ASP A 201 -17.26 13.82 1.10
N LEU A 202 -17.60 14.92 0.42
CA LEU A 202 -16.63 15.69 -0.39
C LEU A 202 -15.38 16.05 0.41
N GLN A 203 -15.55 16.43 1.68
CA GLN A 203 -14.46 16.85 2.56
C GLN A 203 -13.50 15.71 2.92
N GLU A 204 -13.95 14.46 2.83
CA GLU A 204 -13.14 13.25 3.05
C GLU A 204 -12.37 12.82 1.80
N THR A 205 -12.70 13.36 0.62
CA THR A 205 -12.05 12.95 -0.62
C THR A 205 -10.58 13.35 -0.63
N PHE A 206 -9.76 12.51 -1.27
CA PHE A 206 -8.35 12.78 -1.49
C PHE A 206 -8.16 14.12 -2.21
N VAL A 207 -9.01 14.42 -3.19
CA VAL A 207 -8.95 15.68 -3.96
C VAL A 207 -9.14 16.87 -3.06
N TYR A 208 -10.19 16.87 -2.24
CA TYR A 208 -10.47 17.96 -1.31
C TYR A 208 -9.32 18.13 -0.32
N CYS A 209 -8.94 17.06 0.40
CA CYS A 209 -7.87 17.11 1.40
C CYS A 209 -6.52 17.55 0.81
N ASN A 210 -6.15 17.03 -0.37
CA ASN A 210 -4.92 17.41 -1.03
C ASN A 210 -4.94 18.89 -1.50
N THR A 211 -6.10 19.39 -1.95
CA THR A 211 -6.27 20.78 -2.38
C THR A 211 -6.18 21.72 -1.17
N MET A 212 -6.87 21.42 -0.08
CA MET A 212 -6.82 22.22 1.14
C MET A 212 -5.40 22.28 1.74
N LYS A 213 -4.64 21.20 1.64
CA LYS A 213 -3.26 21.14 2.13
C LYS A 213 -2.24 21.83 1.21
N ASN A 214 -2.28 21.53 -0.09
CA ASN A 214 -1.20 21.85 -1.03
C ASN A 214 -1.59 22.82 -2.16
N GLY A 215 -2.87 23.15 -2.33
CA GLY A 215 -3.37 24.02 -3.40
C GLY A 215 -3.11 25.50 -3.16
N SER A 216 -3.29 26.30 -4.22
CA SER A 216 -3.28 27.76 -4.15
C SER A 216 -4.49 28.30 -3.39
N ILE A 217 -4.47 29.59 -3.02
CA ILE A 217 -5.61 30.24 -2.34
C ILE A 217 -6.88 30.13 -3.20
N ASP A 218 -6.77 30.40 -4.50
CA ASP A 218 -7.91 30.32 -5.43
C ASP A 218 -8.48 28.90 -5.55
N GLU A 219 -7.61 27.88 -5.58
CA GLU A 219 -8.05 26.48 -5.62
C GLU A 219 -8.78 26.08 -4.34
N LYS A 220 -8.32 26.55 -3.17
CA LYS A 220 -8.97 26.29 -1.88
C LYS A 220 -10.35 26.95 -1.82
N LEU A 221 -10.46 28.22 -2.25
CA LEU A 221 -11.74 28.93 -2.27
C LEU A 221 -12.75 28.22 -3.16
N LYS A 222 -12.37 27.85 -4.40
CA LYS A 222 -13.24 27.09 -5.31
C LYS A 222 -13.68 25.74 -4.76
N MET A 223 -12.83 25.09 -3.97
CA MET A 223 -13.15 23.80 -3.35
C MET A 223 -14.13 23.96 -2.16
N GLN A 224 -14.10 25.09 -1.46
CA GLN A 224 -15.01 25.39 -0.35
C GLN A 224 -16.40 25.84 -0.82
N GLU A 225 -16.53 26.31 -2.06
CA GLU A 225 -17.80 26.73 -2.67
C GLU A 225 -18.63 25.54 -3.24
N GLN A 226 -18.06 24.33 -3.27
CA GLN A 226 -18.72 23.09 -3.72
C GLN A 226 -19.43 22.36 -2.57
#